data_AF-A0A383F6A3-F1
#
_entry.id   AF-A0A383F6A3-F1
#
_cell.length_a   1.000
_cell.length_b   1.000
_cell.length_c   1.000
_cell.angle_alpha   90.00
_cell.angle_beta   90.00
_cell.angle_gamma   90.00
#
_symmetry.space_group_name_H-M   'P 1'
#
loop_
_entity.id
_entity.type
_entity.pdbx_description
1 polymer ?
#
loop_
_entity_poly.entity_id
_entity_poly.type
_entity_poly.pdbx_seq_one_letter_code
_entity_poly.pdbx_strand_id
1 'polypeptide(L)'
;MSNSSSSENRGQWGSKLGFIMAAAGSAVGLGNIWRFPYVTGENGGAAFVLVYLACVFLIGVPLLYVELALGRASGRNPVGAFQKTKPGSLFVVTGILCLMACFFVLTYYGVIAGWTISFAISQLAQQPLVFGEYIANPVYVLPVFALFIVLTITIVQAGVEKGIEKWTKLLMPLLFLMMLIIIGRSLTLEGAGKGLSYYL
;
A
#
# COMPACT_ATOMS: atom_id res chain seq x y z
N MET A 1 -38.66 -21.54 12.23
CA MET A 1 -37.84 -20.40 12.72
C MET A 1 -36.37 -20.84 12.71
N SER A 2 -35.67 -20.64 11.60
CA SER A 2 -34.23 -20.94 11.49
C SER A 2 -33.44 -19.66 11.80
N ASN A 3 -32.82 -19.63 12.98
CA ASN A 3 -31.96 -18.54 13.44
C ASN A 3 -30.82 -18.28 12.44
N SER A 4 -30.90 -17.15 11.72
CA SER A 4 -29.80 -16.59 10.94
C SER A 4 -28.89 -15.76 11.86
N SER A 5 -28.13 -16.41 12.74
CA SER A 5 -27.19 -15.75 13.65
C SER A 5 -25.78 -15.70 13.06
N SER A 6 -25.53 -14.81 12.08
CA SER A 6 -24.14 -14.47 11.68
C SER A 6 -23.94 -13.12 10.98
N SER A 7 -24.91 -12.21 10.99
CA SER A 7 -24.79 -10.89 10.33
C SER A 7 -24.33 -9.73 11.23
N GLU A 8 -24.18 -9.93 12.54
CA GLU A 8 -24.06 -8.79 13.49
C GLU A 8 -22.65 -8.30 13.85
N ASN A 9 -21.57 -8.71 13.17
CA ASN A 9 -20.24 -8.20 13.56
C ASN A 9 -19.21 -8.00 12.43
N ARG A 10 -19.66 -7.86 11.18
CA ARG A 10 -18.76 -7.52 10.07
C ARG A 10 -18.74 -6.01 9.85
N GLY A 11 -17.58 -5.39 10.03
CA GLY A 11 -17.38 -3.97 9.71
C GLY A 11 -17.74 -3.69 8.26
N GLN A 12 -18.65 -2.72 8.06
CA GLN A 12 -19.03 -2.20 6.75
C GLN A 12 -18.34 -0.85 6.52
N TRP A 13 -18.32 -0.42 5.26
CA TRP A 13 -17.87 0.93 4.91
C TRP A 13 -18.95 1.94 5.28
N GLY A 14 -18.55 3.03 5.95
CA GLY A 14 -19.45 4.14 6.27
C GLY A 14 -19.85 4.95 5.04
N SER A 15 -19.10 4.87 3.94
CA SER A 15 -19.42 5.56 2.68
C SER A 15 -18.78 4.93 1.44
N LYS A 16 -19.37 5.18 0.26
CA LYS A 16 -18.76 4.82 -1.04
C LYS A 16 -17.39 5.49 -1.24
N LEU A 17 -17.29 6.77 -0.86
CA LEU A 17 -16.02 7.50 -0.93
C LEU A 17 -14.97 6.87 0.00
N GLY A 18 -15.36 6.40 1.18
CA GLY A 18 -14.49 5.69 2.09
C GLY A 18 -13.93 4.40 1.51
N PHE A 19 -14.77 3.61 0.86
CA PHE A 19 -14.31 2.43 0.12
C PHE A 19 -13.31 2.78 -0.98
N ILE A 20 -13.59 3.80 -1.80
CA ILE A 20 -12.69 4.23 -2.89
C ILE A 20 -11.36 4.74 -2.32
N MET A 21 -11.39 5.58 -1.28
CA MET A 21 -10.19 6.10 -0.62
C MET A 21 -9.36 5.00 0.03
N ALA A 22 -10.00 3.99 0.62
CA ALA A 22 -9.31 2.85 1.19
C ALA A 22 -8.69 1.94 0.12
N ALA A 23 -9.40 1.70 -0.99
CA ALA A 23 -8.87 0.97 -2.13
C ALA A 23 -7.67 1.72 -2.76
N ALA A 24 -7.80 3.04 -2.95
CA ALA A 24 -6.72 3.89 -3.44
C ALA A 24 -5.53 3.91 -2.47
N GLY A 25 -5.77 4.01 -1.16
CA GLY A 25 -4.71 3.95 -0.14
C GLY A 25 -4.05 2.58 -0.01
N SER A 26 -4.74 1.49 -0.35
CA SER A 26 -4.13 0.17 -0.47
C SER A 26 -3.21 0.06 -1.69
N ALA A 27 -3.48 0.82 -2.75
CA ALA A 27 -2.70 0.79 -3.98
C ALA A 27 -1.56 1.82 -4.01
N VAL A 28 -1.75 2.98 -3.38
CA VAL A 28 -0.77 4.07 -3.32
C VAL A 28 0.04 3.97 -2.04
N GLY A 29 1.35 3.77 -2.16
CA GLY A 29 2.23 3.71 -0.99
C GLY A 29 3.70 3.86 -1.33
N LEU A 30 4.56 3.32 -0.46
CA LEU A 30 6.03 3.37 -0.61
C LEU A 30 6.50 2.78 -1.95
N GLY A 31 5.79 1.79 -2.50
CA GLY A 31 6.08 1.23 -3.81
C GLY A 31 6.06 2.27 -4.93
N ASN A 32 5.13 3.23 -4.90
CA ASN A 32 5.03 4.28 -5.91
C ASN A 32 6.08 5.38 -5.74
N ILE A 33 6.55 5.61 -4.50
CA ILE A 33 7.44 6.74 -4.17
C ILE A 33 8.91 6.32 -4.24
N TRP A 34 9.25 5.10 -3.81
CA TRP A 34 10.63 4.60 -3.79
C TRP A 34 10.89 3.59 -4.91
N ARG A 35 10.11 2.50 -4.96
CA ARG A 35 10.42 1.36 -5.83
C ARG A 35 10.19 1.69 -7.30
N PHE A 36 9.07 2.33 -7.63
CA PHE A 36 8.72 2.66 -9.00
C PHE A 36 9.73 3.60 -9.66
N PRO A 37 10.13 4.74 -9.06
CA PRO A 37 11.14 5.61 -9.65
C PRO A 37 12.51 4.92 -9.77
N TYR A 38 12.92 4.15 -8.76
CA TYR A 38 14.18 3.40 -8.79
C TYR A 38 14.23 2.42 -9.97
N VAL A 39 13.22 1.55 -10.09
CA VAL A 39 13.15 0.56 -11.18
C VAL A 39 13.00 1.24 -12.54
N THR A 40 12.19 2.30 -12.64
CA THR A 40 12.06 3.08 -13.87
C THR A 40 13.40 3.69 -14.28
N GLY A 41 14.13 4.22 -13.31
CA GLY A 41 15.47 4.77 -13.51
C GLY A 41 16.45 3.75 -14.06
N GLU A 42 16.47 2.53 -13.51
CA GLU A 42 17.38 1.48 -13.97
C GLU A 42 16.97 0.80 -15.29
N ASN A 43 15.71 0.91 -15.70
CA ASN A 43 15.15 0.17 -16.84
C ASN A 43 14.81 1.06 -18.06
N GLY A 44 15.46 2.21 -18.20
CA GLY A 44 15.36 3.04 -19.41
C GLY A 44 14.15 3.98 -19.44
N GLY A 45 13.68 4.46 -18.28
CA GLY A 45 12.77 5.60 -18.20
C GLY A 45 11.42 5.34 -18.89
N ALA A 46 11.06 6.19 -19.87
CA ALA A 46 9.77 6.19 -20.56
C ALA A 46 9.44 4.85 -21.23
N ALA A 47 10.43 4.15 -21.79
CA ALA A 47 10.21 2.86 -22.42
C ALA A 47 9.65 1.83 -21.43
N PHE A 48 10.22 1.78 -20.22
CA PHE A 48 9.70 0.96 -19.12
C PHE A 48 8.30 1.39 -18.71
N VAL A 49 8.05 2.70 -18.59
CA VAL A 49 6.75 3.24 -18.17
C VAL A 49 5.65 2.87 -19.16
N LEU A 50 5.92 2.89 -20.47
CA LEU A 50 4.95 2.52 -21.49
C LEU A 50 4.53 1.04 -21.36
N VAL A 51 5.50 0.14 -21.20
CA VAL A 51 5.23 -1.29 -20.98
C VAL A 51 4.50 -1.50 -19.66
N TYR A 52 4.92 -0.80 -18.59
CA TYR A 52 4.26 -0.82 -17.29
C TYR A 52 2.78 -0.42 -17.41
N LEU A 53 2.47 0.67 -18.11
CA LEU A 53 1.08 1.13 -18.32
C LEU A 53 0.27 0.11 -19.12
N ALA A 54 0.83 -0.50 -20.16
CA ALA A 54 0.17 -1.57 -20.91
C ALA A 54 -0.18 -2.75 -19.99
N CYS A 55 0.74 -3.20 -19.14
CA CYS A 55 0.49 -4.24 -18.14
C CYS A 55 -0.59 -3.83 -17.12
N VAL A 56 -0.58 -2.57 -16.66
CA VAL A 56 -1.62 -2.06 -15.75
C VAL A 56 -3.01 -2.15 -16.38
N PHE A 57 -3.17 -1.71 -17.63
CA PHE A 57 -4.47 -1.74 -18.30
C PHE A 57 -4.92 -3.14 -18.73
N LEU A 58 -4.00 -3.97 -19.23
CA LEU A 58 -4.33 -5.29 -19.79
C LEU A 58 -4.40 -6.40 -18.73
N ILE A 59 -3.71 -6.23 -17.60
CA ILE A 59 -3.63 -7.26 -16.54
C ILE A 59 -4.17 -6.70 -15.23
N GLY A 60 -3.64 -5.57 -14.77
CA GLY A 60 -3.97 -5.00 -13.46
C GLY A 60 -5.45 -4.63 -13.32
N VAL A 61 -6.01 -3.90 -14.28
CA VAL A 61 -7.41 -3.46 -14.26
C VAL A 61 -8.37 -4.66 -14.32
N PRO A 62 -8.27 -5.62 -15.26
CA PRO A 62 -9.12 -6.81 -15.25
C PRO A 62 -9.03 -7.62 -13.96
N LEU A 63 -7.81 -7.82 -13.43
CA LEU A 63 -7.62 -8.55 -12.18
C LEU A 63 -8.32 -7.85 -11.01
N LEU A 64 -8.18 -6.53 -10.89
CA LEU A 64 -8.86 -5.73 -9.87
C LEU A 64 -10.38 -5.90 -9.95
N TYR A 65 -10.96 -5.86 -11.15
CA TYR A 65 -12.40 -6.09 -11.32
C TYR A 65 -12.83 -7.47 -10.84
N VAL A 66 -12.06 -8.51 -11.14
CA VAL A 66 -12.33 -9.89 -10.68
C VAL A 66 -12.25 -9.99 -9.17
N GLU A 67 -11.22 -9.43 -8.54
CA GLU A 67 -11.05 -9.45 -7.09
C GLU A 67 -12.17 -8.73 -6.36
N LEU A 68 -12.55 -7.54 -6.84
CA LEU A 68 -13.66 -6.76 -6.28
C LEU A 68 -15.01 -7.46 -6.48
N ALA A 69 -15.24 -8.11 -7.62
CA ALA A 69 -16.45 -8.88 -7.86
C ALA A 69 -16.53 -10.12 -6.96
N LEU A 70 -15.44 -10.88 -6.85
CA LEU A 70 -15.33 -12.07 -6.01
C LEU A 70 -15.51 -11.72 -4.53
N GLY A 71 -14.87 -10.65 -4.05
CA GLY A 71 -15.01 -10.17 -2.67
C GLY A 71 -16.45 -9.78 -2.33
N ARG A 72 -17.13 -9.08 -3.24
CA ARG A 72 -18.52 -8.62 -3.07
C ARG A 72 -19.53 -9.77 -3.10
N ALA A 73 -19.37 -10.71 -4.03
CA ALA A 73 -20.25 -11.88 -4.15
C ALA A 73 -20.05 -12.88 -2.99
N SER A 74 -18.80 -13.05 -2.54
CA SER A 74 -18.50 -14.00 -1.47
C SER A 74 -18.82 -13.46 -0.08
N GLY A 75 -18.53 -12.17 0.18
CA GLY A 75 -18.61 -11.57 1.50
C GLY A 75 -17.62 -12.17 2.51
N ARG A 76 -16.53 -12.79 2.02
CA ARG A 76 -15.55 -13.55 2.84
C ARG A 76 -14.13 -13.02 2.62
N ASN A 77 -13.18 -13.50 3.42
CA ASN A 77 -11.75 -13.28 3.17
C ASN A 77 -11.30 -14.05 1.91
N PRO A 78 -10.08 -13.82 1.36
CA PRO A 78 -9.66 -14.45 0.11
C PRO A 78 -9.79 -15.98 0.09
N VAL A 79 -9.36 -16.68 1.15
CA VAL A 79 -9.46 -18.15 1.27
C VAL A 79 -10.93 -18.59 1.26
N GLY A 80 -11.76 -17.97 2.11
CA GLY A 80 -13.18 -18.27 2.21
C GLY A 80 -13.97 -17.90 0.96
N ALA A 81 -13.50 -16.93 0.17
CA ALA A 81 -14.09 -16.55 -1.10
C ALA A 81 -13.94 -17.67 -2.13
N PHE A 82 -12.74 -18.20 -2.31
CA PHE A 82 -12.51 -19.36 -3.20
C PHE A 82 -13.24 -20.62 -2.72
N GLN A 83 -13.24 -20.88 -1.41
CA GLN A 83 -13.99 -22.01 -0.83
C GLN A 83 -15.50 -21.92 -1.09
N LYS A 84 -16.09 -20.72 -0.99
CA LYS A 84 -17.53 -20.52 -1.23
C LYS A 84 -17.87 -20.64 -2.71
N THR A 85 -17.02 -20.14 -3.60
CA THR A 85 -17.27 -20.16 -5.05
C THR A 85 -17.21 -21.57 -5.63
N LYS A 86 -16.24 -22.40 -5.21
CA LYS A 86 -16.18 -23.81 -5.62
C LYS A 86 -15.61 -24.67 -4.49
N PRO A 87 -16.48 -25.24 -3.63
CA PRO A 87 -16.06 -26.13 -2.56
C PRO A 87 -15.24 -27.32 -3.09
N GLY A 88 -14.20 -27.72 -2.36
CA GLY A 88 -13.32 -28.85 -2.76
C GLY A 88 -12.36 -28.57 -3.92
N SER A 89 -12.35 -27.34 -4.46
CA SER A 89 -11.43 -26.97 -5.54
C SER A 89 -10.03 -26.65 -5.05
N LEU A 90 -9.01 -26.96 -5.86
CA LEU A 90 -7.62 -26.53 -5.65
C LEU A 90 -7.45 -25.01 -5.69
N PHE A 91 -8.41 -24.25 -6.25
CA PHE A 91 -8.37 -22.78 -6.26
C PHE A 91 -8.34 -22.13 -4.87
N VAL A 92 -8.66 -22.87 -3.80
CA VAL A 92 -8.48 -22.41 -2.42
C VAL A 92 -7.00 -22.09 -2.14
N VAL A 93 -6.06 -22.78 -2.79
CA VAL A 93 -4.63 -22.52 -2.68
C VAL A 93 -4.29 -21.10 -3.10
N THR A 94 -4.93 -20.55 -4.13
CA THR A 94 -4.73 -19.15 -4.55
C THR A 94 -5.05 -18.16 -3.43
N GLY A 95 -6.13 -18.40 -2.68
CA GLY A 95 -6.47 -17.58 -1.51
C GLY A 95 -5.42 -17.67 -0.39
N ILE A 96 -4.81 -18.84 -0.20
CA ILE A 96 -3.74 -19.05 0.79
C ILE A 96 -2.47 -18.34 0.32
N LEU A 97 -2.09 -18.48 -0.94
CA LEU A 97 -0.95 -17.79 -1.54
C LEU A 97 -1.10 -16.26 -1.43
N CYS A 98 -2.30 -15.73 -1.64
CA CYS A 98 -2.61 -14.31 -1.44
C CYS A 98 -2.33 -13.87 0.02
N LEU A 99 -2.81 -14.63 1.01
CA LEU A 99 -2.53 -14.31 2.42
C LEU A 99 -1.04 -14.39 2.76
N MET A 100 -0.34 -15.40 2.27
CA MET A 100 1.11 -15.52 2.47
C MET A 100 1.87 -14.37 1.82
N ALA A 101 1.51 -13.99 0.59
CA ALA A 101 2.10 -12.85 -0.09
C ALA A 101 1.91 -11.56 0.71
N CYS A 102 0.69 -11.28 1.18
CA CYS A 102 0.42 -10.12 2.03
C CYS A 102 1.26 -10.14 3.33
N PHE A 103 1.42 -11.31 3.95
CA PHE A 103 2.24 -11.47 5.15
C PHE A 103 3.72 -11.16 4.88
N PHE A 104 4.32 -11.77 3.85
CA PHE A 104 5.72 -11.53 3.50
C PHE A 104 5.97 -10.10 3.00
N VAL A 105 5.00 -9.50 2.32
CA VAL A 105 5.11 -8.08 1.93
C VAL A 105 5.14 -7.20 3.17
N LEU A 106 4.28 -7.46 4.15
CA LEU A 106 4.21 -6.66 5.38
C LEU A 106 5.53 -6.69 6.18
N THR A 107 6.25 -7.81 6.20
CA THR A 107 7.49 -7.92 7.00
C THR A 107 8.56 -6.92 6.53
N TYR A 108 8.83 -6.83 5.22
CA TYR A 108 9.81 -5.87 4.70
C TYR A 108 9.22 -4.46 4.55
N TYR A 109 7.94 -4.33 4.21
CA TYR A 109 7.30 -3.00 4.14
C TYR A 109 7.35 -2.29 5.48
N GLY A 110 7.13 -3.01 6.58
CA GLY A 110 7.21 -2.43 7.92
C GLY A 110 8.58 -1.85 8.22
N VAL A 111 9.66 -2.48 7.72
CA VAL A 111 11.03 -2.00 7.92
C VAL A 111 11.25 -0.67 7.19
N ILE A 112 10.87 -0.62 5.91
CA ILE A 112 11.00 0.60 5.08
C ILE A 112 10.12 1.73 5.61
N ALA A 113 8.91 1.41 6.06
CA ALA A 113 8.04 2.38 6.72
C ALA A 113 8.65 2.89 8.03
N GLY A 114 9.29 2.01 8.80
CA GLY A 114 10.06 2.39 10.00
C GLY A 114 11.19 3.37 9.69
N TRP A 115 11.96 3.13 8.62
CA TRP A 115 12.98 4.09 8.17
C TRP A 115 12.39 5.47 7.90
N THR A 116 11.23 5.51 7.23
CA THR A 116 10.54 6.76 6.92
C THR A 116 10.21 7.56 8.19
N ILE A 117 9.79 6.89 9.27
CA ILE A 117 9.54 7.54 10.57
C ILE A 117 10.84 8.10 11.16
N SER A 118 11.92 7.32 11.18
CA SER A 118 13.21 7.80 11.71
C SER A 118 13.78 8.98 10.94
N PHE A 119 13.70 8.95 9.61
CA PHE A 119 14.15 10.07 8.78
C PHE A 119 13.27 11.31 8.93
N ALA A 120 11.95 11.15 9.12
CA ALA A 120 11.08 12.27 9.45
C ALA A 120 11.47 12.90 10.80
N ILE A 121 11.67 12.09 11.84
CA ILE A 121 12.09 12.59 13.17
C ILE A 121 13.46 13.26 13.10
N SER A 122 14.42 12.65 12.40
CA SER A 122 15.77 13.19 12.16
C SER A 122 15.71 14.58 11.53
N GLN A 123 14.85 14.77 10.51
CA GLN A 123 14.68 16.05 9.85
C GLN A 123 14.04 17.11 10.77
N LEU A 124 13.07 16.71 11.60
CA LEU A 124 12.44 17.60 12.59
C LEU A 124 13.41 18.00 13.71
N ALA A 125 14.23 17.05 14.17
CA ALA A 125 15.22 17.26 15.22
C ALA A 125 16.50 17.96 14.72
N GLN A 126 16.63 18.18 13.41
CA GLN A 126 17.84 18.71 12.76
C GLN A 126 19.11 17.88 13.08
N GLN A 127 18.93 16.56 13.23
CA GLN A 127 20.01 15.61 13.51
C GLN A 127 20.07 14.60 12.36
N PRO A 128 20.85 14.89 11.29
CA PRO A 128 20.81 14.10 10.07
C PRO A 128 21.30 12.67 10.32
N LEU A 129 20.51 11.69 9.88
CA LEU A 129 20.89 10.28 9.90
C LEU A 129 21.62 9.92 8.61
N VAL A 130 22.74 9.21 8.74
CA VAL A 130 23.44 8.62 7.59
C VAL A 130 22.75 7.30 7.22
N PHE A 131 22.16 7.24 6.02
CA PHE A 131 21.32 6.11 5.61
C PHE A 131 22.05 4.76 5.70
N GLY A 132 23.25 4.65 5.15
CA GLY A 132 24.00 3.39 5.13
C GLY A 132 24.31 2.83 6.52
N GLU A 133 24.70 3.70 7.46
CA GLU A 133 24.98 3.31 8.84
C GLU A 133 23.70 2.95 9.60
N TYR A 134 22.63 3.71 9.37
CA TYR A 134 21.35 3.49 10.02
C TYR A 134 20.73 2.13 9.65
N ILE A 135 20.67 1.80 8.35
CA ILE A 135 20.06 0.53 7.91
C ILE A 135 20.90 -0.69 8.31
N ALA A 136 22.21 -0.51 8.52
CA ALA A 136 23.11 -1.58 8.92
C ALA A 136 23.02 -1.93 10.41
N ASN A 137 22.38 -1.09 11.24
CA ASN A 137 22.31 -1.28 12.68
C ASN A 137 20.90 -1.76 13.14
N PRO A 138 20.74 -3.04 13.50
CA PRO A 138 19.45 -3.58 13.93
C PRO A 138 18.88 -2.92 15.19
N VAL A 139 19.74 -2.38 16.07
CA VAL A 139 19.32 -1.72 17.31
C VAL A 139 18.52 -0.45 17.02
N TYR A 140 18.80 0.23 15.91
CA TYR A 140 18.02 1.41 15.49
C TYR A 140 16.80 1.04 14.66
N VAL A 141 16.89 0.01 13.81
CA VAL A 141 15.81 -0.34 12.88
C VAL A 141 14.67 -1.12 13.56
N LEU A 142 14.99 -2.09 14.42
CA LEU A 142 13.99 -2.99 15.01
C LEU A 142 12.96 -2.28 15.92
N PRO A 143 13.33 -1.31 16.77
CA PRO A 143 12.35 -0.60 17.60
C PRO A 143 11.33 0.18 16.76
N VAL A 144 11.77 0.80 15.67
CA VAL A 144 10.89 1.63 14.83
C VAL A 144 10.03 0.77 13.91
N PHE A 145 10.54 -0.38 13.47
CA PHE A 145 9.73 -1.44 12.88
C PHE A 145 8.63 -1.90 13.84
N ALA A 146 8.98 -2.24 15.08
CA ALA A 146 8.00 -2.68 16.08
C ALA A 146 6.94 -1.59 16.35
N LEU A 147 7.37 -0.33 16.46
CA LEU A 147 6.46 0.82 16.57
C LEU A 147 5.49 0.89 15.38
N PHE A 148 5.99 0.76 14.15
CA PHE A 148 5.15 0.78 12.96
C PHE A 148 4.12 -0.37 12.95
N ILE A 149 4.51 -1.57 13.35
CA ILE A 149 3.61 -2.71 13.48
C ILE A 149 2.54 -2.46 14.55
N VAL A 150 2.91 -1.92 15.70
CA VAL A 150 1.95 -1.55 16.76
C VAL A 150 0.94 -0.53 16.23
N LEU A 151 1.39 0.54 15.55
CA LEU A 151 0.49 1.53 14.95
C LEU A 151 -0.45 0.90 13.92
N THR A 152 0.06 0.01 13.09
CA THR A 152 -0.74 -0.73 12.10
C THR A 152 -1.81 -1.58 12.79
N ILE A 153 -1.44 -2.32 13.84
CA ILE A 153 -2.38 -3.12 14.63
C ILE A 153 -3.44 -2.23 15.27
N THR A 154 -3.07 -1.09 15.85
CA THR A 154 -4.02 -0.15 16.47
C THR A 154 -5.06 0.36 15.47
N ILE A 155 -4.64 0.73 14.25
CA ILE A 155 -5.57 1.17 13.20
C ILE A 155 -6.49 0.04 12.75
N VAL A 156 -5.96 -1.18 12.57
CA VAL A 156 -6.74 -2.34 12.14
C VAL A 156 -7.73 -2.79 13.21
N GLN A 157 -7.34 -2.77 14.49
CA GLN A 157 -8.20 -3.11 15.63
C GLN A 157 -9.37 -2.14 15.79
N ALA A 158 -9.20 -0.87 15.41
CA ALA A 158 -10.30 0.10 15.38
C ALA A 158 -11.38 -0.22 14.32
N GLY A 159 -11.12 -1.20 13.44
CA GLY A 159 -12.06 -1.68 12.42
C GLY A 159 -12.08 -0.86 11.13
N VAL A 160 -12.96 -1.25 10.22
CA VAL A 160 -13.03 -0.69 8.86
C VAL A 160 -13.41 0.79 8.87
N GLU A 161 -14.51 1.15 9.52
CA GLU A 161 -15.04 2.52 9.51
C GLU A 161 -14.21 3.47 10.39
N LYS A 162 -14.02 3.11 11.67
CA LYS A 162 -13.35 3.98 12.66
C LYS A 162 -11.83 4.00 12.54
N GLY A 163 -11.24 2.96 11.95
CA GLY A 163 -9.81 2.86 11.68
C GLY A 163 -9.48 3.23 10.24
N ILE A 164 -9.60 2.24 9.35
CA ILE A 164 -9.07 2.32 7.97
C ILE A 164 -9.70 3.48 7.19
N GLU A 165 -11.02 3.58 7.15
CA GLU A 165 -11.73 4.61 6.39
C GLU A 165 -11.44 6.01 6.92
N LYS A 166 -11.46 6.21 8.25
CA LYS A 166 -11.16 7.50 8.88
C LYS A 166 -9.78 8.02 8.48
N TRP A 167 -8.75 7.18 8.61
CA TRP A 167 -7.37 7.61 8.34
C TRP A 167 -7.10 7.75 6.85
N THR A 168 -7.62 6.87 6.00
CA THR A 168 -7.42 6.97 4.55
C THR A 168 -8.08 8.21 3.96
N LYS A 169 -9.28 8.60 4.42
CA LYS A 169 -9.95 9.85 4.00
C LYS A 169 -9.14 11.11 4.30
N LEU A 170 -8.34 11.10 5.37
CA LEU A 170 -7.50 12.22 5.76
C LEU A 170 -6.13 12.18 5.08
N LEU A 171 -5.45 11.04 5.15
CA LEU A 171 -4.04 10.91 4.75
C LEU A 171 -3.86 10.85 3.23
N MET A 172 -4.81 10.30 2.48
CA MET A 172 -4.68 10.21 1.01
C MET A 172 -4.69 11.59 0.32
N PRO A 173 -5.66 12.50 0.60
CA PRO A 173 -5.62 13.85 0.05
C PRO A 173 -4.38 14.63 0.49
N LEU A 174 -3.95 14.45 1.75
CA LEU A 174 -2.74 15.10 2.27
C LEU A 174 -1.50 14.64 1.50
N LEU A 175 -1.32 13.33 1.32
CA LEU A 175 -0.22 12.77 0.54
C LEU A 175 -0.22 13.31 -0.88
N PHE A 176 -1.39 13.34 -1.54
CA PHE A 176 -1.52 13.86 -2.89
C PHE A 176 -1.09 15.33 -2.99
N LEU A 177 -1.53 16.17 -2.04
CA LEU A 177 -1.14 17.57 -2.00
C LEU A 177 0.37 17.74 -1.77
N MET A 178 0.94 16.98 -0.84
CA MET A 178 2.39 16.98 -0.59
C MET A 178 3.18 16.59 -1.84
N MET A 179 2.73 15.58 -2.58
CA MET A 179 3.36 15.16 -3.83
C MET A 179 3.33 16.27 -4.88
N LEU A 180 2.21 16.99 -5.03
CA LEU A 180 2.13 18.12 -5.97
C LEU A 180 3.12 19.25 -5.61
N ILE A 181 3.27 19.55 -4.31
CA ILE A 181 4.25 20.54 -3.84
C ILE A 181 5.67 20.08 -4.17
N ILE A 182 6.00 18.82 -3.91
CA ILE A 182 7.33 18.26 -4.20
C ILE A 182 7.61 18.27 -5.70
N ILE A 183 6.64 17.91 -6.55
CA ILE A 183 6.77 17.95 -8.01
C ILE A 183 6.99 19.40 -8.47
N GLY A 184 6.20 20.35 -7.97
CA GLY A 184 6.37 21.77 -8.30
C GLY A 184 7.77 22.26 -7.94
N ARG A 185 8.26 21.91 -6.74
CA ARG A 185 9.63 22.29 -6.33
C ARG A 185 10.70 21.57 -7.16
N SER A 186 10.55 20.28 -7.45
CA SER A 186 11.56 19.50 -8.17
C SER A 186 11.81 20.02 -9.58
N LEU A 187 10.77 20.51 -10.26
CA LEU A 187 10.88 21.11 -11.60
C LEU A 187 11.63 22.45 -11.60
N THR A 188 11.70 23.14 -10.45
CA THR A 188 12.42 24.42 -10.30
C THR A 188 13.86 24.26 -9.82
N LEU A 189 14.30 23.04 -9.51
CA LEU A 189 15.68 22.78 -9.08
C LEU A 189 16.62 22.72 -10.27
N GLU A 190 17.88 23.08 -10.01
CA GLU A 190 18.94 22.90 -10.99
C GLU A 190 19.09 21.41 -11.34
N GLY A 191 19.22 21.11 -12.64
CA GLY A 191 19.30 19.74 -13.14
C GLY A 191 17.95 19.07 -13.45
N ALA A 192 16.81 19.71 -13.15
CA ALA A 192 15.48 19.17 -13.47
C ALA A 192 15.33 18.81 -14.96
N GLY A 193 15.82 19.65 -15.87
CA GLY A 193 15.77 19.39 -17.32
C GLY A 193 16.48 18.10 -17.74
N LYS A 194 17.62 17.77 -17.12
CA LYS A 194 18.34 16.51 -17.38
C LYS A 194 17.56 15.30 -16.87
N GLY A 195 16.93 15.43 -15.70
CA GLY A 195 16.07 14.39 -15.14
C GLY A 195 14.85 14.12 -16.04
N LEU A 196 14.22 15.18 -16.57
CA LEU A 196 13.10 15.06 -17.50
C LEU A 196 13.51 14.40 -18.81
N SER A 197 14.65 14.80 -19.41
CA SER A 197 15.14 14.19 -20.65
C SER A 197 15.59 12.74 -20.48
N TYR A 198 15.94 12.33 -19.26
CA TYR A 198 16.25 10.93 -18.98
C TYR A 198 14.97 10.11 -18.80
N TYR A 199 13.95 10.72 -18.19
CA TYR A 199 12.69 10.06 -17.92
C TYR A 199 11.80 9.93 -19.17
N LEU A 200 11.75 10.95 -20.03
CA LEU A 200 10.93 11.03 -21.26
C LEU A 200 11.67 10.50 -22.47
#